data_AF-X0V847-F1
#
_entry.id   AF-X0V847-F1
#
_cell.length_a   1.000
_cell.length_b   1.000
_cell.length_c   1.000
_cell.angle_alpha   90.00
_cell.angle_beta   90.00
_cell.angle_gamma   90.00
#
_symmetry.space_group_name_H-M   'P 1'
#
loop_
_entity.id
_entity.type
_entity.pdbx_description
1 polymer ?
#
loop_
_entity_poly.entity_id
_entity_poly.type
_entity_poly.pdbx_seq_one_letter_code
_entity_poly.pdbx_strand_id
1 'polypeptide(L)'
;CYFILPAVGSVTFSGKWLAGPATLMLLAAYIIGLAIYFLTTVRKARECETYIGGELMSETYVSDEPTGEARDVEVTGVNFYRTVEDLTPLHGIYRAARNKLFDIYDVGTKVLFYFVEALRRAHSGVLPVYLTWFLAGFIVLLWLLVYGAKLI
;
A
#
# COMPACT_ATOMS: atom_id res chain seq x y z
N CYS A 1 11.69 1.85 -21.46
CA CYS A 1 10.68 2.94 -21.44
C CYS A 1 10.17 3.26 -22.85
N TYR A 2 9.34 2.41 -23.47
CA TYR A 2 8.73 2.72 -24.78
C TYR A 2 7.20 2.66 -24.78
N PHE A 3 6.58 2.17 -23.70
CA PHE A 3 5.15 1.87 -23.69
C PHE A 3 4.25 3.12 -23.65
N ILE A 4 4.70 4.20 -23.00
CA ILE A 4 3.88 5.42 -22.82
C ILE A 4 4.20 6.54 -23.82
N LEU A 5 5.31 6.42 -24.57
CA LEU A 5 5.76 7.46 -25.50
C LEU A 5 4.74 7.83 -26.60
N PRO A 6 3.96 6.91 -27.20
CA PRO A 6 2.98 7.31 -28.21
C PRO A 6 1.82 8.15 -27.65
N ALA A 7 1.57 8.12 -26.34
CA ALA A 7 0.47 8.86 -25.70
C ALA A 7 0.88 10.27 -25.19
N VAL A 8 2.17 10.54 -24.98
CA VAL A 8 2.65 11.71 -24.23
C VAL A 8 3.33 12.77 -25.14
N GLY A 9 3.48 12.52 -26.44
CA GLY A 9 4.13 13.46 -27.37
C GLY A 9 5.66 13.54 -27.19
N SER A 10 6.29 14.63 -27.65
CA SER A 10 7.75 14.79 -27.54
C SER A 10 8.16 15.19 -26.12
N VAL A 11 8.66 14.22 -25.35
CA VAL A 11 9.22 14.45 -24.02
C VAL A 11 10.70 14.80 -24.15
N THR A 12 11.08 16.01 -23.72
CA THR A 12 12.48 16.41 -23.59
C THR A 12 13.01 15.95 -22.23
N PHE A 13 13.86 14.92 -22.23
CA PHE A 13 14.57 14.53 -21.02
C PHE A 13 15.74 15.48 -20.79
N SER A 14 15.65 16.30 -19.75
CA SER A 14 16.75 17.15 -19.30
C SER A 14 17.68 16.34 -18.40
N GLY A 15 18.96 16.24 -18.79
CA GLY A 15 20.01 15.58 -18.00
C GLY A 15 20.87 14.61 -18.81
N LYS A 16 22.13 14.43 -18.40
CA LYS A 16 23.03 13.42 -18.96
C LYS A 16 23.05 12.21 -18.04
N TRP A 17 22.38 11.13 -18.44
CA TRP A 17 22.45 9.86 -17.72
C TRP A 17 23.57 8.99 -18.29
N LEU A 18 24.75 9.10 -17.68
CA LEU A 18 25.97 8.44 -18.13
C LEU A 18 26.28 7.26 -17.20
N ALA A 19 25.64 6.12 -17.44
CA ALA A 19 25.80 4.91 -16.62
C ALA A 19 27.25 4.41 -16.56
N GLY A 20 28.00 4.49 -17.67
CA GLY A 20 29.40 4.03 -17.73
C GLY A 20 30.33 4.76 -16.75
N PRO A 21 30.47 6.10 -16.85
CA PRO A 21 31.25 6.89 -15.90
C PRO A 21 30.81 6.72 -14.44
N ALA A 22 29.50 6.66 -14.17
CA ALA A 22 28.98 6.46 -12.81
C ALA A 22 29.45 5.13 -12.19
N THR A 23 29.36 4.04 -12.95
CA THR A 23 29.84 2.72 -12.50
C THR A 23 31.35 2.72 -12.26
N LEU A 24 32.13 3.39 -13.11
CA LEU A 24 33.58 3.47 -12.95
C LEU A 24 33.97 4.26 -11.69
N MET A 25 33.26 5.35 -11.38
CA MET A 25 33.47 6.10 -10.14
C MET A 25 33.11 5.29 -8.90
N LEU A 26 32.01 4.53 -8.92
CA LEU A 26 31.64 3.63 -7.82
C LEU A 26 32.71 2.55 -7.61
N LEU A 27 33.20 1.94 -8.70
CA LEU A 27 34.22 0.90 -8.63
C LEU A 27 35.56 1.46 -8.11
N ALA A 28 35.94 2.66 -8.55
CA ALA A 28 37.13 3.34 -8.03
C ALA A 28 37.01 3.64 -6.53
N ALA A 29 35.86 4.17 -6.08
CA ALA A 29 35.61 4.44 -4.67
C ALA A 29 35.65 3.17 -3.82
N TYR A 30 35.08 2.07 -4.33
CA TYR A 30 35.13 0.76 -3.68
C TYR A 30 36.56 0.25 -3.52
N ILE A 31 37.38 0.28 -4.58
CA ILE A 31 38.79 -0.14 -4.54
C ILE A 31 39.58 0.70 -3.55
N ILE A 32 39.40 2.03 -3.56
CA ILE A 32 40.09 2.94 -2.64
C ILE A 32 39.68 2.65 -1.19
N GLY A 33 38.38 2.51 -0.91
CA GLY A 33 37.87 2.18 0.43
C GLY A 33 38.43 0.85 0.94
N LEU A 34 38.51 -0.14 0.06
CA LEU A 34 39.10 -1.44 0.35
C LEU A 34 40.62 -1.33 0.62
N ALA A 35 41.35 -0.56 -0.17
CA ALA A 35 42.78 -0.30 0.08
C ALA A 35 43.01 0.37 1.45
N ILE A 36 42.22 1.40 1.78
CA ILE A 36 42.27 2.07 3.09
C ILE A 36 41.96 1.08 4.21
N TYR A 37 40.93 0.26 4.06
CA TYR A 37 40.55 -0.76 5.04
C TYR A 37 41.72 -1.73 5.31
N PHE A 38 42.37 -2.24 4.27
CA PHE A 38 43.54 -3.12 4.40
C PHE A 38 44.74 -2.44 5.06
N LEU A 39 44.97 -1.15 4.75
CA LEU A 39 46.08 -0.37 5.32
C LEU A 39 45.86 0.01 6.79
N THR A 40 44.61 0.20 7.23
CA THR A 40 44.31 0.82 8.54
C THR A 40 43.69 -0.14 9.57
N THR A 41 42.67 -0.91 9.16
CA THR A 41 41.72 -1.52 10.10
C THR A 41 41.93 -3.03 10.28
N VAL A 42 42.47 -3.73 9.29
CA VAL A 42 42.59 -5.20 9.30
C VAL A 42 43.31 -5.76 10.52
N ARG A 43 44.29 -5.03 11.09
CA ARG A 43 45.04 -5.48 12.28
C ARG A 43 44.46 -4.98 13.61
N LYS A 44 43.40 -4.16 13.57
CA LYS A 44 42.81 -3.49 14.74
C LYS A 44 41.38 -3.91 15.02
N ALA A 45 40.86 -4.90 14.29
CA ALA A 45 39.54 -5.45 14.56
C ALA A 45 39.53 -6.09 15.96
N ARG A 46 38.74 -5.53 16.86
CA ARG A 46 38.49 -6.07 18.19
C ARG A 46 37.06 -6.56 18.22
N GLU A 47 36.87 -7.83 18.54
CA GLU A 47 35.55 -8.36 18.88
C GLU A 47 35.21 -7.91 20.30
N CYS A 48 34.01 -7.35 20.46
CA CYS A 48 33.46 -6.95 21.75
C CYS A 48 32.17 -7.72 21.97
N GLU A 49 31.90 -8.08 23.22
CA GLU A 49 30.67 -8.78 23.61
C GLU A 49 29.44 -7.88 23.36
N THR A 50 28.33 -8.52 23.02
CA THR A 50 27.06 -7.81 22.79
C THR A 50 26.51 -7.35 24.13
N TYR A 51 26.21 -6.07 24.27
CA TYR A 51 25.64 -5.52 25.51
C TYR A 51 24.38 -4.70 25.20
N ILE A 52 23.37 -4.78 26.06
CA ILE A 52 22.16 -3.95 26.00
C ILE A 52 21.91 -3.39 27.39
N GLY A 53 21.75 -2.07 27.51
CA GLY A 53 21.46 -1.42 28.81
C GLY A 53 22.57 -1.54 29.87
N GLY A 54 23.75 -2.04 29.52
CA GLY A 54 24.87 -2.28 30.44
C GLY A 54 25.02 -3.73 30.91
N GLU A 55 24.14 -4.63 30.48
CA GLU A 55 24.22 -6.07 30.75
C GLU A 55 24.85 -6.81 29.56
N LEU A 56 25.69 -7.80 29.87
CA LEU A 56 26.32 -8.68 28.88
C LEU A 56 25.29 -9.71 28.42
N MET A 57 25.09 -9.80 27.11
CA MET A 57 24.15 -10.73 26.49
C MET A 57 24.90 -12.04 26.21
N SER A 58 24.45 -13.12 26.82
CA SER A 58 25.08 -14.43 26.64
C SER A 58 24.75 -15.03 25.27
N GLU A 59 23.49 -14.97 24.84
CA GLU A 59 23.04 -15.49 23.54
C GLU A 59 21.83 -14.72 22.98
N THR A 60 21.91 -14.29 21.71
CA THR A 60 20.77 -13.75 20.94
C THR A 60 20.13 -14.87 20.13
N TYR A 61 18.80 -15.02 20.18
CA TYR A 61 18.08 -15.99 19.34
C TYR A 61 17.14 -15.29 18.35
N VAL A 62 16.97 -15.93 17.19
CA VAL A 62 16.00 -15.53 16.16
C VAL A 62 14.67 -16.19 16.52
N SER A 63 13.58 -15.41 16.49
CA SER A 63 12.23 -15.92 16.76
C SER A 63 11.96 -17.20 15.95
N ASP A 64 11.44 -18.24 16.61
CA ASP A 64 11.06 -19.60 16.13
C ASP A 64 11.91 -20.80 16.61
N GLU A 65 12.99 -20.60 17.38
CA GLU A 65 13.70 -21.71 18.06
C GLU A 65 13.07 -22.09 19.42
N PRO A 66 13.11 -23.39 19.82
CA PRO A 66 12.56 -23.82 21.11
C PRO A 66 13.28 -23.12 22.27
N THR A 67 12.47 -22.51 23.14
CA THR A 67 12.90 -21.71 24.28
C THR A 67 13.58 -22.59 25.34
N GLY A 68 14.92 -22.62 25.32
CA GLY A 68 15.75 -23.15 26.42
C GLY A 68 15.90 -22.11 27.52
N GLU A 69 15.99 -22.57 28.77
CA GLU A 69 16.04 -21.74 29.98
C GLU A 69 17.17 -20.71 29.93
N ALA A 70 16.82 -19.43 30.15
CA ALA A 70 17.69 -18.25 30.24
C ALA A 70 18.38 -17.82 28.93
N ARG A 71 17.66 -17.08 28.08
CA ARG A 71 18.23 -16.28 27.00
C ARG A 71 17.72 -14.84 27.09
N ASP A 72 18.64 -13.88 26.94
CA ASP A 72 18.43 -12.54 27.47
C ASP A 72 17.63 -11.61 26.52
N VAL A 73 17.72 -11.78 25.20
CA VAL A 73 17.03 -10.89 24.24
C VAL A 73 16.52 -11.60 22.98
N GLU A 74 15.22 -11.42 22.71
CA GLU A 74 14.56 -11.76 21.45
C GLU A 74 14.76 -10.64 20.42
N VAL A 75 15.41 -10.95 19.30
CA VAL A 75 15.48 -10.03 18.15
C VAL A 75 14.42 -10.44 17.13
N THR A 76 13.22 -9.90 17.29
CA THR A 76 12.13 -10.15 16.32
C THR A 76 12.19 -9.18 15.14
N GLY A 77 12.45 -9.71 13.95
CA GLY A 77 12.40 -8.94 12.70
C GLY A 77 10.99 -8.49 12.31
N VAL A 78 9.96 -9.08 12.93
CA VAL A 78 8.54 -8.81 12.62
C VAL A 78 8.15 -7.38 12.97
N ASN A 79 8.74 -6.81 14.03
CA ASN A 79 8.43 -5.45 14.48
C ASN A 79 9.36 -4.37 13.90
N PHE A 80 10.33 -4.73 13.04
CA PHE A 80 11.33 -3.79 12.54
C PHE A 80 10.71 -2.56 11.85
N TYR A 81 9.63 -2.78 11.09
CA TYR A 81 8.95 -1.70 10.36
C TYR A 81 7.85 -0.99 11.16
N ARG A 82 7.61 -1.40 12.42
CA ARG A 82 6.57 -0.80 13.25
C ARG A 82 6.81 0.69 13.48
N THR A 83 8.07 1.09 13.66
CA THR A 83 8.44 2.50 13.77
C THR A 83 8.02 3.29 12.53
N VAL A 84 8.23 2.74 11.32
CA VAL A 84 7.84 3.40 10.06
C VAL A 84 6.33 3.51 9.97
N GLU A 85 5.62 2.46 10.37
CA GLU A 85 4.15 2.44 10.43
C GLU A 85 3.59 3.51 11.38
N ASP A 86 4.26 3.77 12.50
CA ASP A 86 3.83 4.72 13.53
C ASP A 86 4.23 6.18 13.26
N LEU A 87 5.05 6.44 12.23
CA LEU A 87 5.40 7.81 11.85
C LEU A 87 4.17 8.58 11.37
N THR A 88 3.97 9.80 11.86
CA THR A 88 2.99 10.74 11.29
C THR A 88 3.59 11.39 10.04
N PRO A 89 2.90 11.41 8.87
CA PRO A 89 1.48 11.11 8.66
C PRO A 89 1.15 9.66 8.25
N LEU A 90 2.17 8.81 8.06
CA LEU A 90 2.05 7.45 7.52
C LEU A 90 1.14 6.53 8.35
N HIS A 91 1.11 6.72 9.68
CA HIS A 91 0.21 6.05 10.60
C HIS A 91 -1.26 6.16 10.18
N GLY A 92 -1.69 7.32 9.69
CA GLY A 92 -3.04 7.52 9.19
C GLY A 92 -3.34 6.68 7.93
N ILE A 93 -2.36 6.58 7.03
CA ILE A 93 -2.47 5.80 5.79
C ILE A 93 -2.52 4.31 6.11
N TYR A 94 -1.65 3.83 6.99
CA TYR A 94 -1.67 2.43 7.43
C TYR A 94 -2.95 2.06 8.18
N ARG A 95 -3.47 2.97 9.02
CA ARG A 95 -4.78 2.80 9.66
C ARG A 95 -5.91 2.73 8.64
N ALA A 96 -5.89 3.58 7.60
CA ALA A 96 -6.86 3.54 6.51
C ALA A 96 -6.79 2.21 5.73
N ALA A 97 -5.57 1.73 5.46
CA ALA A 97 -5.34 0.44 4.81
C ALA A 97 -5.87 -0.73 5.65
N ARG A 98 -5.60 -0.76 6.97
CA ARG A 98 -6.16 -1.76 7.90
C ARG A 98 -7.68 -1.77 7.93
N ASN A 99 -8.30 -0.59 7.78
CA ASN A 99 -9.75 -0.43 7.71
C ASN A 99 -10.33 -0.76 6.33
N LYS A 100 -9.55 -1.34 5.42
CA LYS A 100 -9.93 -1.72 4.06
C LYS A 100 -10.46 -0.55 3.21
N LEU A 101 -10.06 0.69 3.52
CA LEU A 101 -10.52 1.85 2.75
C LEU A 101 -10.01 1.86 1.30
N PHE A 102 -8.90 1.16 1.03
CA PHE A 102 -8.33 1.02 -0.31
C PHE A 102 -8.70 -0.33 -0.98
N ASP A 103 -9.51 -1.16 -0.32
CA ASP A 103 -10.00 -2.41 -0.90
C ASP A 103 -11.23 -2.10 -1.74
N ILE A 104 -11.05 -2.06 -3.06
CA ILE A 104 -12.12 -1.70 -4.00
C ILE A 104 -13.31 -2.67 -3.94
N TYR A 105 -13.06 -3.93 -3.58
CA TYR A 105 -14.13 -4.92 -3.44
C TYR A 105 -14.93 -4.64 -2.17
N ASP A 106 -14.26 -4.45 -1.02
CA ASP A 106 -14.96 -4.18 0.25
C ASP A 106 -15.76 -2.87 0.19
N VAL A 107 -15.16 -1.81 -0.35
CA VAL A 107 -15.82 -0.52 -0.53
C VAL A 107 -16.96 -0.62 -1.54
N GLY A 108 -16.73 -1.23 -2.70
CA GLY A 108 -17.74 -1.42 -3.74
C GLY A 108 -18.94 -2.23 -3.26
N THR A 109 -18.69 -3.32 -2.52
CA THR A 109 -19.73 -4.16 -1.93
C THR A 109 -20.56 -3.40 -0.90
N LYS A 110 -19.93 -2.61 -0.01
CA LYS A 110 -20.66 -1.75 0.95
C LYS A 110 -21.56 -0.73 0.25
N VAL A 111 -21.05 -0.08 -0.79
CA VAL A 111 -21.81 0.88 -1.60
C VAL A 111 -22.99 0.18 -2.28
N LEU A 112 -22.76 -0.97 -2.92
CA LEU A 112 -23.83 -1.73 -3.57
C LEU A 112 -24.91 -2.16 -2.57
N PHE A 113 -24.53 -2.69 -1.41
CA PHE A 113 -25.49 -3.08 -0.37
C PHE A 113 -26.32 -1.91 0.14
N TYR A 114 -25.74 -0.72 0.24
CA TYR A 114 -26.49 0.50 0.57
C TYR A 114 -27.59 0.79 -0.46
N PHE A 115 -27.28 0.71 -1.77
CA PHE A 115 -28.28 0.87 -2.83
C PHE A 115 -29.33 -0.24 -2.84
N VAL A 116 -28.91 -1.49 -2.64
CA VAL A 116 -29.82 -2.64 -2.56
C VAL A 116 -30.81 -2.47 -1.41
N GLU A 117 -30.34 -2.03 -0.24
CA GLU A 117 -31.21 -1.78 0.92
C GLU A 117 -32.20 -0.65 0.64
N ALA A 118 -31.77 0.42 -0.02
CA ALA A 118 -32.64 1.52 -0.42
C ALA A 118 -33.74 1.04 -1.37
N LEU A 119 -33.40 0.24 -2.38
CA LEU A 119 -34.37 -0.37 -3.30
C LEU A 119 -35.30 -1.38 -2.61
N ARG A 120 -34.76 -2.16 -1.66
CA ARG A 120 -35.54 -3.13 -0.89
C ARG A 120 -36.66 -2.45 -0.11
N ARG A 121 -36.40 -1.26 0.47
CA ARG A 121 -37.43 -0.48 1.17
C ARG A 121 -38.57 -0.01 0.26
N ALA A 122 -38.32 0.16 -1.04
CA ALA A 122 -39.39 0.49 -2.00
C ALA A 122 -40.29 -0.73 -2.30
N HIS A 123 -39.86 -1.94 -1.95
CA HIS A 123 -40.59 -3.19 -2.15
C HIS A 123 -41.30 -3.60 -0.85
N SER A 124 -42.47 -3.03 -0.58
CA SER A 124 -43.22 -3.22 0.67
C SER A 124 -44.05 -4.50 0.73
N GLY A 125 -44.15 -5.27 -0.36
CA GLY A 125 -44.97 -6.49 -0.44
C GLY A 125 -46.49 -6.22 -0.45
N VAL A 126 -46.91 -4.96 -0.46
CA VAL A 126 -48.32 -4.54 -0.40
C VAL A 126 -48.87 -4.35 -1.82
N LEU A 127 -49.88 -5.14 -2.21
CA LEU A 127 -50.46 -5.15 -3.55
C LEU A 127 -50.84 -3.75 -4.09
N PRO A 128 -51.52 -2.87 -3.31
CA PRO A 128 -51.79 -1.48 -3.71
C PRO A 128 -50.57 -0.68 -4.19
N VAL A 129 -49.40 -0.90 -3.58
CA VAL A 129 -48.18 -0.14 -3.91
C VAL A 129 -47.70 -0.47 -5.32
N TYR A 130 -47.77 -1.74 -5.72
CA TYR A 130 -47.43 -2.14 -7.10
C TYR A 130 -48.40 -1.56 -8.13
N LEU A 131 -49.70 -1.51 -7.80
CA LEU A 131 -50.69 -0.91 -8.68
C LEU A 131 -50.42 0.59 -8.88
N THR A 132 -50.01 1.31 -7.82
CA THR A 132 -49.61 2.72 -7.94
C THR A 132 -48.37 2.91 -8.81
N TRP A 133 -47.35 2.05 -8.69
CA TRP A 133 -46.17 2.10 -9.56
C TRP A 133 -46.52 1.79 -11.03
N PHE A 134 -47.39 0.83 -11.27
CA PHE A 134 -47.88 0.48 -12.61
C PHE A 134 -48.61 1.65 -13.27
N LEU A 135 -49.57 2.26 -12.57
CA LEU A 135 -50.31 3.42 -13.07
C LEU A 135 -49.38 4.63 -13.29
N ALA A 136 -48.45 4.90 -12.37
CA ALA A 136 -47.47 5.97 -12.53
C ALA A 136 -46.58 5.74 -13.76
N GLY A 137 -46.07 4.53 -13.96
CA GLY A 137 -45.30 4.15 -15.14
C GLY A 137 -46.09 4.30 -16.43
N PHE A 138 -47.37 3.91 -16.42
CA PHE A 138 -48.26 4.08 -17.57
C PHE A 138 -48.50 5.55 -17.92
N ILE A 139 -48.70 6.42 -16.93
CA ILE A 139 -48.84 7.87 -17.13
C ILE A 139 -47.56 8.47 -17.71
N VAL A 140 -46.39 8.09 -17.19
CA VAL A 140 -45.09 8.55 -17.71
C VAL A 140 -44.88 8.10 -19.16
N LEU A 141 -45.28 6.87 -19.50
CA LEU A 141 -45.15 6.33 -20.85
C LEU A 141 -46.08 7.05 -21.84
N LEU A 142 -47.33 7.34 -21.43
CA LEU A 142 -48.25 8.16 -22.21
C LEU A 142 -47.73 9.58 -22.38
N TRP A 143 -47.16 10.18 -21.33
CA TRP A 143 -46.54 11.50 -21.40
C TRP A 143 -45.38 11.52 -22.39
N LEU A 144 -44.46 10.57 -22.30
CA LEU A 144 -43.36 10.41 -23.25
C LEU A 144 -43.84 10.18 -24.68
N LEU A 145 -44.90 9.41 -24.88
CA LEU A 145 -45.47 9.18 -26.21
C LEU A 145 -46.06 10.46 -26.80
N VAL A 146 -46.83 11.21 -26.03
CA VAL A 146 -47.47 12.45 -26.49
C VAL A 146 -46.44 13.55 -26.76
N TYR A 147 -45.44 13.71 -25.90
CA TYR A 147 -44.42 14.75 -26.08
C TYR A 147 -43.30 14.33 -27.04
N GLY A 148 -42.93 13.05 -27.05
CA GLY A 148 -41.98 12.48 -28.01
C GLY A 148 -42.51 12.49 -29.44
N ALA A 149 -43.81 12.22 -29.64
CA ALA A 149 -44.46 12.34 -30.94
C ALA A 149 -44.62 13.79 -31.44
N LYS A 150 -44.39 14.79 -30.57
CA LYS A 150 -44.35 16.21 -30.96
C LYS A 150 -42.94 16.72 -31.29
N LEU A 151 -41.90 15.91 -31.06
CA LEU A 151 -40.49 16.27 -31.28
C LEU A 151 -39.90 15.66 -32.57
N ILE A 152 -40.67 14.81 -33.25
CA ILE A 152 -40.39 14.18 -34.56
C ILE A 152 -41.35 14.79 -35.57
#